data_AF-A0A9D8JNZ5-F1
#
_entry.id   AF-A0A9D8JNZ5-F1
#
_cell.length_a   1.000
_cell.length_b   1.000
_cell.length_c   1.000
_cell.angle_alpha   90.00
_cell.angle_beta   90.00
_cell.angle_gamma   90.00
#
_symmetry.space_group_name_H-M   'P 1'
#
loop_
_entity.id
_entity.type
_entity.pdbx_description
1 polymer ?
#
loop_
_entity_poly.entity_id
_entity_poly.type
_entity_poly.pdbx_seq_one_letter_code
_entity_poly.pdbx_strand_id
1 'polypeptide(L)'
;MGYDLFIAIGSGVVSGLVATFLTFVAARYWTKVIVPWYEDRVYKDIKIAGEWDTQGDEHGDTFHEIAKVSQQAHRIWGDIIYQSPGEIINYEFEGEFRNLILTGRYWVKGRNDLDRGTFTLMLRENGKVLKGFYAWYLGDENDVVSGWYKWIRKS
;
A
#
# COMPACT_ATOMS: atom_id res chain seq x y z
N MET A 1 -61.62 2.52 -3.83
CA MET A 1 -61.00 1.72 -4.91
C MET A 1 -59.82 2.43 -5.57
N GLY A 2 -59.96 3.62 -6.17
CA GLY A 2 -58.81 4.34 -6.75
C GLY A 2 -57.79 4.86 -5.73
N TYR A 3 -58.25 5.40 -4.59
CA TYR A 3 -57.39 5.94 -3.52
C TYR A 3 -56.49 4.88 -2.87
N ASP A 4 -57.04 3.69 -2.62
CA ASP A 4 -56.32 2.57 -2.03
C ASP A 4 -55.18 2.07 -2.93
N LEU A 5 -55.40 2.10 -4.24
CA LEU A 5 -54.40 1.73 -5.25
C LEU A 5 -53.23 2.74 -5.27
N PHE A 6 -53.51 4.05 -5.17
CA PHE A 6 -52.45 5.06 -5.14
C PHE A 6 -51.60 4.98 -3.86
N ILE A 7 -52.20 4.70 -2.70
CA ILE A 7 -51.46 4.48 -1.46
C ILE A 7 -50.61 3.21 -1.54
N ALA A 8 -51.16 2.13 -2.11
CA ALA A 8 -50.43 0.86 -2.26
C ALA A 8 -49.23 1.02 -3.20
N ILE A 9 -49.39 1.69 -4.34
CA ILE A 9 -48.29 1.95 -5.27
C ILE A 9 -47.27 2.91 -4.64
N GLY A 10 -47.72 3.99 -4.00
CA GLY A 10 -46.84 4.97 -3.36
C GLY A 10 -45.98 4.36 -2.24
N SER A 11 -46.60 3.57 -1.35
CA SER A 11 -45.89 2.86 -0.29
C SER A 11 -44.92 1.81 -0.83
N GLY A 12 -45.30 1.11 -1.90
CA GLY A 12 -44.42 0.18 -2.62
C GLY A 12 -43.16 0.86 -3.15
N VAL A 13 -43.31 1.97 -3.87
CA VAL A 13 -42.17 2.73 -4.42
C VAL A 13 -41.27 3.28 -3.32
N VAL A 14 -41.84 3.88 -2.28
CA VAL A 14 -41.06 4.41 -1.15
C VAL A 14 -40.30 3.30 -0.43
N SER A 15 -40.94 2.15 -0.19
CA SER A 15 -40.28 1.01 0.45
C SER A 15 -39.12 0.46 -0.40
N GLY A 16 -39.26 0.40 -1.72
CA GLY A 16 -38.22 -0.03 -2.65
C GLY A 16 -37.01 0.93 -2.66
N LEU A 17 -37.26 2.24 -2.64
CA LEU A 17 -36.19 3.24 -2.57
C LEU A 17 -35.43 3.16 -1.24
N VAL A 18 -36.15 3.01 -0.11
CA VAL A 18 -35.54 2.85 1.21
C VAL A 18 -34.71 1.57 1.28
N ALA A 19 -35.26 0.44 0.81
CA ALA A 19 -34.54 -0.83 0.79
C ALA A 19 -33.26 -0.76 -0.07
N THR A 20 -33.35 -0.12 -1.24
CA THR A 20 -32.18 0.09 -2.12
C THR A 20 -31.13 0.95 -1.45
N PHE A 21 -31.54 2.07 -0.83
CA PHE A 21 -30.64 2.95 -0.11
C PHE A 21 -29.95 2.24 1.06
N LEU A 22 -30.70 1.50 1.87
CA LEU A 22 -30.16 0.72 2.99
C LEU A 22 -29.19 -0.35 2.53
N THR A 23 -29.53 -1.07 1.45
CA THR A 23 -28.66 -2.10 0.86
C THR A 23 -27.35 -1.48 0.37
N PHE A 24 -27.41 -0.32 -0.29
CA PHE A 24 -26.22 0.39 -0.76
C PHE A 24 -25.34 0.86 0.40
N VAL A 25 -25.93 1.43 1.45
CA VAL A 25 -25.20 1.85 2.66
C VAL A 25 -24.57 0.65 3.35
N ALA A 26 -25.32 -0.45 3.52
CA ALA A 26 -24.82 -1.68 4.13
C ALA A 26 -23.67 -2.28 3.31
N ALA A 27 -23.78 -2.36 1.98
CA ALA A 27 -22.72 -2.85 1.12
C ALA A 27 -21.44 -1.99 1.21
N ARG A 28 -21.60 -0.66 1.25
CA ARG A 28 -20.48 0.26 1.40
C ARG A 28 -19.83 0.15 2.78
N TYR A 29 -20.62 -0.01 3.84
CA TYR A 29 -20.13 -0.20 5.19
C TYR A 29 -19.41 -1.54 5.33
N TRP A 30 -19.97 -2.61 4.78
CA TRP A 30 -19.39 -3.95 4.78
C TRP A 30 -17.99 -3.95 4.16
N THR A 31 -17.86 -3.40 2.95
CA THR A 31 -16.60 -3.39 2.19
C THR A 31 -15.54 -2.45 2.77
N LYS A 32 -15.94 -1.31 3.37
CA LYS A 32 -14.98 -0.32 3.87
C LYS A 32 -14.64 -0.45 5.36
N VAL A 33 -15.48 -1.09 6.16
CA VAL A 33 -15.32 -1.15 7.62
C VAL A 33 -15.20 -2.59 8.11
N ILE A 34 -16.19 -3.43 7.80
CA ILE A 34 -16.25 -4.78 8.37
C ILE A 34 -15.17 -5.69 7.77
N VAL A 35 -15.01 -5.70 6.44
CA VAL A 35 -14.00 -6.53 5.76
C VAL A 35 -12.58 -6.19 6.25
N PRO A 36 -12.11 -4.92 6.24
CA PRO A 36 -10.77 -4.59 6.73
C PRO A 36 -10.56 -4.91 8.22
N TRP A 37 -11.59 -4.68 9.06
CA TRP A 37 -11.52 -5.01 10.49
C TRP A 37 -11.41 -6.51 10.73
N TYR A 38 -12.17 -7.32 9.98
CA TYR A 38 -12.14 -8.76 10.08
C TYR A 38 -10.82 -9.33 9.57
N GLU A 39 -10.34 -8.84 8.42
CA GLU A 39 -9.02 -9.19 7.89
C GLU A 39 -7.94 -8.91 8.94
N ASP A 40 -7.87 -7.72 9.53
CA ASP A 40 -6.86 -7.36 10.53
C ASP A 40 -6.90 -8.26 11.78
N ARG A 41 -8.07 -8.78 12.16
CA ARG A 41 -8.24 -9.64 13.34
C ARG A 41 -7.94 -11.11 13.05
N VAL A 42 -8.25 -11.60 11.86
CA VAL A 42 -7.95 -12.97 11.43
C VAL A 42 -6.50 -13.09 10.96
N TYR A 43 -5.89 -11.99 10.53
CA TYR A 43 -4.54 -11.97 10.02
C TYR A 43 -3.52 -12.33 11.11
N LYS A 44 -2.73 -13.37 10.82
CA LYS A 44 -1.69 -13.93 11.71
C LYS A 44 -0.29 -13.79 11.13
N ASP A 45 -0.16 -13.16 9.96
CA ASP A 45 1.13 -12.97 9.32
C ASP A 45 1.96 -11.93 10.06
N ILE A 46 3.28 -11.97 9.82
CA ILE A 46 4.23 -11.14 10.56
C ILE A 46 3.97 -9.65 10.29
N LYS A 47 3.91 -8.85 11.35
CA LYS A 47 3.82 -7.38 11.25
C LYS A 47 5.18 -6.81 10.86
N ILE A 48 5.22 -6.15 9.70
CA ILE A 48 6.40 -5.48 9.15
C ILE A 48 6.37 -3.95 9.33
N ALA A 49 5.31 -3.41 9.95
CA ALA A 49 5.27 -2.00 10.35
C ALA A 49 6.45 -1.62 11.27
N GLY A 50 6.92 -0.39 11.11
CA GLY A 50 8.06 0.18 11.86
C GLY A 50 9.06 0.89 10.95
N GLU A 51 10.21 1.26 11.54
CA GLU A 51 11.34 1.84 10.80
C GLU A 51 12.31 0.74 10.36
N TRP A 52 12.85 0.92 9.16
CA TRP A 52 13.84 0.03 8.56
C TRP A 52 14.99 0.83 7.98
N ASP A 53 16.21 0.37 8.23
CA ASP A 53 17.40 0.85 7.53
C ASP A 53 17.52 0.09 6.21
N THR A 54 17.50 0.81 5.09
CA THR A 54 17.56 0.22 3.76
C THR A 54 18.94 0.38 3.16
N GLN A 55 19.28 -0.56 2.28
CA GLN A 55 20.47 -0.50 1.45
C GLN A 55 20.15 -1.12 0.09
N GLY A 56 20.67 -0.51 -0.97
CA GLY A 56 20.54 -1.00 -2.32
C GLY A 56 21.79 -0.72 -3.13
N ASP A 57 21.78 -1.21 -4.36
CA ASP A 57 22.82 -0.97 -5.35
C ASP A 57 22.27 -0.16 -6.51
N GLU A 58 22.92 0.97 -6.76
CA GLU A 58 22.67 1.84 -7.89
C GLU A 58 23.97 2.02 -8.65
N HIS A 59 24.05 1.45 -9.86
CA HIS A 59 25.24 1.54 -10.73
C HIS A 59 26.57 1.09 -10.10
N GLY A 60 26.53 0.14 -9.15
CA GLY A 60 27.71 -0.37 -8.45
C GLY A 60 28.05 0.38 -7.16
N ASP A 61 27.34 1.47 -6.85
CA ASP A 61 27.44 2.18 -5.59
C ASP A 61 26.34 1.73 -4.62
N THR A 62 26.73 1.50 -3.36
CA THR A 62 25.77 1.17 -2.31
C THR A 62 25.22 2.44 -1.69
N PHE A 63 23.89 2.60 -1.71
CA PHE A 63 23.21 3.68 -1.03
C PHE A 63 22.49 3.21 0.24
N HIS A 64 22.18 4.17 1.11
CA HIS A 64 21.50 3.95 2.39
C HIS A 64 20.32 4.90 2.55
N GLU A 65 19.21 4.39 3.07
CA GLU A 65 17.98 5.18 3.28
C GLU A 65 17.25 4.68 4.54
N ILE A 66 16.18 5.39 4.89
CA ILE A 66 15.28 4.98 5.96
C ILE A 66 13.88 4.79 5.41
N ALA A 67 13.31 3.60 5.57
CA ALA A 67 11.91 3.32 5.24
C ALA A 67 11.03 3.33 6.50
N LYS A 68 9.97 4.13 6.46
CA LYS A 68 8.93 4.20 7.51
C LYS A 68 7.69 3.48 7.04
N VAL A 69 7.42 2.31 7.59
CA VAL A 69 6.40 1.38 7.10
C VAL A 69 5.16 1.40 7.98
N SER A 70 4.01 1.66 7.36
CA SER A 70 2.68 1.47 7.92
C SER A 70 2.01 0.25 7.30
N GLN A 71 1.21 -0.46 8.10
CA GLN A 71 0.53 -1.69 7.68
C GLN A 71 -0.89 -1.75 8.22
N GLN A 72 -1.83 -2.18 7.37
CA GLN A 72 -3.17 -2.58 7.75
C GLN A 72 -3.53 -3.86 6.97
N ALA A 73 -3.72 -4.98 7.69
CA ALA A 73 -3.81 -6.30 7.10
C ALA A 73 -2.68 -6.55 6.08
N HIS A 74 -3.03 -6.79 4.81
CA HIS A 74 -2.08 -6.98 3.72
C HIS A 74 -1.57 -5.67 3.11
N ARG A 75 -2.25 -4.55 3.33
CA ARG A 75 -1.89 -3.28 2.71
C ARG A 75 -0.72 -2.65 3.43
N ILE A 76 0.26 -2.18 2.65
CA ILE A 76 1.47 -1.51 3.14
C ILE A 76 1.59 -0.16 2.46
N TRP A 77 2.03 0.85 3.21
CA TRP A 77 2.34 2.17 2.67
C TRP A 77 3.36 2.87 3.58
N GLY A 78 3.96 3.95 3.08
CA GLY A 78 4.89 4.72 3.88
C GLY A 78 5.77 5.66 3.08
N ASP A 79 6.83 6.12 3.73
CA ASP A 79 7.84 7.00 3.13
C ASP A 79 9.21 6.29 3.13
N ILE A 80 10.00 6.51 2.07
CA ILE A 80 11.42 6.15 1.99
C ILE A 80 12.21 7.45 1.90
N ILE A 81 13.21 7.63 2.77
CA ILE A 81 13.96 8.88 2.91
C ILE A 81 15.41 8.60 2.52
N TYR A 82 15.76 9.02 1.31
CA TYR A 82 17.13 9.01 0.79
C TYR A 82 17.87 10.25 1.29
N GLN A 83 19.08 10.07 1.85
CA GLN A 83 19.91 11.16 2.34
C GLN A 83 21.31 11.05 1.75
N SER A 84 21.66 12.01 0.88
CA SER A 84 23.02 12.20 0.38
C SER A 84 23.57 13.54 0.85
N PRO A 85 24.90 13.78 0.79
CA PRO A 85 25.48 15.06 1.17
C PRO A 85 24.91 16.21 0.34
N GLY A 86 23.99 16.99 0.93
CA GLY A 86 23.37 18.15 0.30
C GLY A 86 21.97 17.92 -0.28
N GLU A 87 21.46 16.69 -0.25
CA GLU A 87 20.15 16.36 -0.82
C GLU A 87 19.36 15.38 0.06
N ILE A 88 18.07 15.68 0.26
CA ILE A 88 17.12 14.79 0.94
C ILE A 88 15.98 14.55 -0.02
N ILE A 89 15.87 13.33 -0.54
CA ILE A 89 14.78 12.93 -1.41
C ILE A 89 13.79 12.10 -0.59
N ASN A 90 12.53 12.49 -0.63
CA ASN A 90 11.45 11.77 0.04
C ASN A 90 10.64 11.05 -1.03
N TYR A 91 10.55 9.74 -0.92
CA TYR A 91 9.67 8.91 -1.72
C TYR A 91 8.46 8.49 -0.90
N GLU A 92 7.31 8.39 -1.54
CA GLU A 92 6.14 7.72 -1.01
C GLU A 92 6.01 6.35 -1.69
N PHE A 93 5.57 5.34 -0.94
CA PHE A 93 5.32 4.02 -1.50
C PHE A 93 4.02 3.42 -1.00
N GLU A 94 3.45 2.55 -1.82
CA GLU A 94 2.35 1.68 -1.44
C GLU A 94 2.54 0.28 -2.02
N GLY A 95 1.93 -0.71 -1.38
CA GLY A 95 2.12 -2.09 -1.75
C GLY A 95 1.28 -3.07 -0.94
N GLU A 96 1.64 -4.34 -1.04
CA GLU A 96 1.04 -5.41 -0.27
C GLU A 96 2.09 -6.35 0.33
N PHE A 97 1.77 -6.90 1.50
CA PHE A 97 2.54 -7.94 2.16
C PHE A 97 1.68 -9.19 2.33
N ARG A 98 2.10 -10.27 1.66
CA ARG A 98 1.42 -11.58 1.67
C ARG A 98 2.45 -12.69 1.60
N ASN A 99 2.27 -13.76 2.39
CA ASN A 99 3.11 -14.96 2.30
C ASN A 99 4.62 -14.64 2.42
N LEU A 100 4.98 -13.75 3.34
CA LEU A 100 6.35 -13.27 3.55
C LEU A 100 6.95 -12.46 2.39
N ILE A 101 6.16 -12.00 1.42
CA ILE A 101 6.63 -11.18 0.30
C ILE A 101 5.96 -9.81 0.36
N LEU A 102 6.78 -8.77 0.37
CA LEU A 102 6.40 -7.38 0.21
C LEU A 102 6.58 -7.00 -1.26
N THR A 103 5.51 -6.64 -1.95
CA THR A 103 5.56 -6.01 -3.27
C THR A 103 5.10 -4.57 -3.14
N GLY A 104 5.75 -3.64 -3.84
CA GLY A 104 5.39 -2.24 -3.75
C GLY A 104 5.82 -1.43 -4.95
N ARG A 105 5.23 -0.25 -5.08
CA ARG A 105 5.61 0.80 -6.01
C ARG A 105 5.91 2.06 -5.23
N TYR A 106 6.91 2.81 -5.65
CA TYR A 106 7.31 4.07 -5.02
C TYR A 106 7.43 5.19 -6.06
N TRP A 107 7.33 6.42 -5.60
CA TRP A 107 7.45 7.63 -6.41
C TRP A 107 7.93 8.80 -5.54
N VAL A 108 8.56 9.79 -6.14
CA VAL A 108 9.02 10.98 -5.41
C VAL A 108 7.82 11.74 -4.82
N LYS A 109 8.01 12.33 -3.63
CA LYS A 109 7.01 13.19 -2.99
C LYS A 109 7.23 14.63 -3.40
N GLY A 110 6.57 15.09 -4.46
CA GLY A 110 6.75 16.46 -4.97
C GLY A 110 6.27 16.64 -6.40
N ARG A 111 6.36 17.86 -6.92
CA ARG A 111 5.70 18.25 -8.18
C ARG A 111 6.54 18.15 -9.45
N ASN A 112 7.82 17.77 -9.42
CA ASN A 112 8.67 17.90 -10.60
C ASN A 112 9.60 16.73 -10.92
N ASP A 113 9.62 15.66 -10.13
CA ASP A 113 10.45 14.49 -10.45
C ASP A 113 9.60 13.32 -10.95
N LEU A 114 10.07 12.71 -12.03
CA LEU A 114 9.42 11.56 -12.67
C LEU A 114 9.83 10.23 -12.03
N ASP A 115 10.78 10.28 -11.09
CA ASP A 115 11.36 9.11 -10.45
C ASP A 115 10.31 8.27 -9.73
N ARG A 116 10.31 6.99 -10.12
CA ARG A 116 9.37 5.97 -9.71
C ARG A 116 9.98 4.61 -9.95
N GLY A 117 9.52 3.65 -9.16
CA GLY A 117 9.93 2.28 -9.33
C GLY A 117 9.02 1.29 -8.62
N THR A 118 9.47 0.06 -8.61
CA THR A 118 8.82 -1.05 -7.92
C THR A 118 9.85 -1.86 -7.16
N PHE A 119 9.42 -2.58 -6.13
CA PHE A 119 10.25 -3.54 -5.42
C PHE A 119 9.47 -4.79 -5.06
N THR A 120 10.19 -5.90 -4.95
CA THR A 120 9.70 -7.18 -4.43
C THR A 120 10.72 -7.73 -3.45
N LEU A 121 10.35 -7.78 -2.17
CA LEU A 121 11.24 -8.13 -1.06
C LEU A 121 10.66 -9.29 -0.26
N MET A 122 11.47 -10.31 0.00
CA MET A 122 11.07 -11.45 0.83
C MET A 122 11.55 -11.25 2.27
N LEU A 123 10.64 -11.47 3.23
CA LEU A 123 10.94 -11.44 4.65
C LEU A 123 11.73 -12.70 5.04
N ARG A 124 12.86 -12.47 5.68
CA ARG A 124 13.85 -13.48 6.09
C ARG A 124 14.27 -13.23 7.53
N GLU A 125 15.09 -14.15 8.05
CA GLU A 125 15.73 -14.01 9.36
C GLU A 125 14.74 -13.75 10.50
N ASN A 126 13.64 -14.52 10.53
CA ASN A 126 12.57 -14.42 11.53
C ASN A 126 11.96 -13.01 11.64
N GLY A 127 11.80 -12.33 10.51
CA GLY A 127 11.14 -11.03 10.45
C GLY A 127 12.06 -9.83 10.65
N LYS A 128 13.38 -10.03 10.58
CA LYS A 128 14.38 -8.97 10.77
C LYS A 128 14.88 -8.34 9.48
N VAL A 129 14.76 -9.05 8.36
CA VAL A 129 15.31 -8.61 7.08
C VAL A 129 14.29 -8.81 5.97
N LEU A 130 14.05 -7.79 5.16
CA LEU A 130 13.40 -7.91 3.85
C LEU A 130 14.51 -7.86 2.79
N LYS A 131 14.57 -8.82 1.87
CA LYS A 131 15.59 -8.86 0.82
C LYS A 131 15.00 -9.27 -0.51
N GLY A 132 15.38 -8.58 -1.57
CA GLY A 132 14.99 -8.89 -2.93
C GLY A 132 15.56 -7.88 -3.91
N PHE A 133 14.70 -7.38 -4.80
CA PHE A 133 15.10 -6.51 -5.89
C PHE A 133 14.14 -5.32 -6.01
N TYR A 134 14.65 -4.25 -6.57
CA TYR A 134 13.88 -3.09 -7.01
C TYR A 134 14.21 -2.77 -8.46
N ALA A 135 13.30 -2.09 -9.14
CA ALA A 135 13.46 -1.64 -10.51
C ALA A 135 12.94 -0.22 -10.63
N TRP A 136 13.65 0.61 -11.39
CA TRP A 136 13.34 2.03 -11.55
C TRP A 136 13.56 2.49 -12.98
N TYR A 137 12.98 3.63 -13.31
CA TYR A 137 13.16 4.28 -14.60
C TYR A 137 14.42 5.16 -14.56
N LEU A 138 15.39 4.85 -15.41
CA LEU A 138 16.61 5.64 -15.57
C LEU A 138 16.40 6.66 -16.68
N GLY A 139 16.19 7.92 -16.31
CA GLY A 139 15.80 8.99 -17.25
C GLY A 139 16.80 9.24 -18.36
N ASP A 140 18.11 9.20 -18.05
CA ASP A 140 19.17 9.54 -19.02
C ASP A 140 19.34 8.48 -20.12
N GLU A 141 19.13 7.19 -19.79
CA GLU A 141 19.23 6.08 -20.73
C GLU A 141 17.86 5.70 -21.34
N ASN A 142 16.78 6.23 -20.78
CA ASN A 142 15.40 5.88 -21.12
C ASN A 142 15.15 4.36 -21.06
N ASP A 143 15.64 3.73 -19.98
CA ASP A 143 15.53 2.30 -19.74
C ASP A 143 14.99 1.99 -18.33
N VAL A 144 14.56 0.75 -18.11
CA VAL A 144 14.19 0.23 -16.79
C VAL A 144 15.29 -0.70 -16.32
N VAL A 145 16.00 -0.26 -15.29
CA VAL A 145 17.08 -1.01 -14.68
C VAL A 145 16.62 -1.59 -13.33
N SER A 146 17.42 -2.52 -12.79
CA SER A 146 17.10 -3.18 -11.52
C SER A 146 18.34 -3.43 -10.70
N GLY A 147 18.18 -3.41 -9.37
CA GLY A 147 19.25 -3.62 -8.40
C GLY A 147 18.77 -4.48 -7.24
N TRP A 148 19.70 -5.01 -6.45
CA TRP A 148 19.32 -5.69 -5.21
C TRP A 148 18.92 -4.64 -4.16
N TYR A 149 18.02 -5.03 -3.28
CA TYR A 149 17.53 -4.16 -2.22
C TYR A 149 17.31 -4.95 -0.93
N LYS A 150 17.70 -4.38 0.20
CA LYS A 150 17.62 -5.03 1.50
C LYS A 150 17.21 -4.02 2.57
N TRP A 151 16.21 -4.37 3.36
CA TRP A 151 15.78 -3.61 4.53
C TRP A 151 16.10 -4.39 5.79
N ILE A 152 16.66 -3.72 6.77
CA ILE A 152 17.04 -4.27 8.07
C ILE A 152 16.19 -3.57 9.11
N ARG A 153 15.49 -4.35 9.93
CA ARG A 153 14.59 -3.79 10.94
C ARG A 153 15.41 -3.02 11.97
N LYS A 154 15.02 -1.77 12.22
CA LYS A 154 15.61 -0.97 13.29
C LYS A 154 15.11 -1.53 14.63
N SER A 155 16.05 -1.88 15.50
CA SER A 155 15.80 -2.51 16.81
C SER A 155 15.05 -1.59 17.76
#